data_AF-A0A3B8IGZ9-F1
#
_entry.id   AF-A0A3B8IGZ9-F1
#
_cell.length_a   1.000
_cell.length_b   1.000
_cell.length_c   1.000
_cell.angle_alpha   90.00
_cell.angle_beta   90.00
_cell.angle_gamma   90.00
#
_symmetry.space_group_name_H-M   'P 1'
#
loop_
_entity.id
_entity.type
_entity.pdbx_description
1 polymer ?
#
loop_
_entity_poly.entity_id
_entity_poly.type
_entity_poly.pdbx_seq_one_letter_code
_entity_poly.pdbx_strand_id
1 'polypeptide(L)'
;MVRVGITPTMPEEQRRPILVANGINVFFLLVIPILILIETIAPNSDPNIREFSLLLMILVVIISLIHLFISYLGLTHLSRLLFVVDFPLVIFLFPALSGNVGEQDLFWFPYLVAAFSIIPQLVLTIRYERVLYLLGMLYMLVLLYFSVEILLSSILQQSPVVQTAQKYKFYYLRSLLSVWVIINVPFTYLKWLLMKREKELGQLRDQVKNN
;
A
#
# COMPACT_ATOMS: atom_id res chain seq x y z
N MET A 1 3.28 -6.52 -20.27
CA MET A 1 4.02 -5.85 -19.16
C MET A 1 4.16 -4.38 -19.50
N VAL A 2 3.62 -3.47 -18.68
CA VAL A 2 3.52 -2.04 -19.01
C VAL A 2 4.86 -1.33 -18.74
N ARG A 3 5.52 -0.86 -19.80
CA ARG A 3 6.88 -0.26 -19.77
C ARG A 3 6.88 1.26 -19.67
N VAL A 4 5.91 1.83 -18.94
CA VAL A 4 5.79 3.29 -18.79
C VAL A 4 6.94 3.81 -17.91
N GLY A 5 7.66 4.84 -18.36
CA GLY A 5 8.78 5.45 -17.62
C GLY A 5 10.09 4.66 -17.63
N ILE A 6 10.24 3.66 -18.51
CA ILE A 6 11.46 2.84 -18.62
C ILE A 6 12.22 3.18 -19.90
N THR A 7 13.50 3.52 -19.76
CA THR A 7 14.41 3.73 -20.90
C THR A 7 15.21 2.46 -21.24
N PRO A 8 15.57 2.22 -22.52
CA PRO A 8 16.35 1.05 -22.95
C PRO A 8 17.76 0.97 -22.35
N THR A 9 18.27 2.07 -21.79
CA THR A 9 19.57 2.18 -21.13
C THR A 9 19.53 1.95 -19.63
N MET A 10 18.34 1.91 -19.02
CA MET A 10 18.20 1.75 -17.57
C MET A 10 18.65 0.37 -17.08
N PRO A 11 19.42 0.25 -15.99
CA PRO A 11 19.80 -1.04 -15.39
C PRO A 11 18.57 -1.86 -14.96
N GLU A 12 18.66 -3.19 -15.06
CA GLU A 12 17.57 -4.11 -14.71
C GLU A 12 17.08 -3.93 -13.27
N GLU A 13 17.99 -3.67 -12.34
CA GLU A 13 17.68 -3.41 -10.92
C GLU A 13 16.79 -2.18 -10.70
N GLN A 14 16.86 -1.18 -11.58
CA GLN A 14 16.02 0.02 -11.53
C GLN A 14 14.70 -0.18 -12.29
N ARG A 15 14.67 -1.03 -13.31
CA ARG A 15 13.45 -1.32 -14.09
C ARG A 15 12.43 -2.11 -13.30
N ARG A 16 12.87 -3.12 -12.56
CA ARG A 16 11.97 -4.07 -11.89
C ARG A 16 10.98 -3.37 -10.92
N PRO A 17 11.39 -2.46 -10.02
CA PRO A 17 10.46 -1.75 -9.13
C PRO A 17 9.44 -0.90 -9.89
N ILE A 18 9.85 -0.25 -10.99
CA ILE A 18 8.95 0.56 -11.84
C ILE A 18 7.92 -0.35 -12.51
N LEU A 19 8.35 -1.50 -13.04
CA LEU A 19 7.45 -2.49 -13.64
C LEU A 19 6.44 -3.03 -12.62
N VAL A 20 6.88 -3.29 -11.38
CA VAL A 20 6.01 -3.75 -10.31
C VAL A 20 4.99 -2.68 -9.95
N ALA A 21 5.42 -1.43 -9.73
CA ALA A 21 4.52 -0.32 -9.41
C ALA A 21 3.49 -0.06 -10.54
N ASN A 22 3.94 -0.04 -11.79
CA ASN A 22 3.04 0.09 -12.95
C ASN A 22 2.10 -1.10 -13.08
N GLY A 23 2.60 -2.31 -12.82
CA GLY A 23 1.79 -3.54 -12.83
C GLY A 23 0.67 -3.49 -11.79
N ILE A 24 0.95 -3.00 -10.58
CA ILE A 24 -0.05 -2.82 -9.53
C ILE A 24 -1.09 -1.77 -9.93
N ASN A 25 -0.66 -0.61 -10.44
CA ASN A 25 -1.59 0.41 -10.93
C ASN A 25 -2.51 -0.13 -12.04
N VAL A 26 -1.94 -0.84 -13.02
CA VAL A 26 -2.72 -1.46 -14.10
C VAL A 26 -3.68 -2.51 -13.56
N PHE A 27 -3.26 -3.31 -12.58
CA PHE A 27 -4.14 -4.27 -11.91
C PHE A 27 -5.35 -3.57 -11.29
N PHE A 28 -5.14 -2.46 -10.55
CA PHE A 28 -6.25 -1.69 -9.99
C PHE A 28 -7.14 -1.08 -11.07
N LEU A 29 -6.57 -0.56 -12.16
CA LEU A 29 -7.36 -0.04 -13.28
C LEU A 29 -8.19 -1.10 -14.00
N LEU A 30 -7.83 -2.38 -13.91
CA LEU A 30 -8.62 -3.47 -14.48
C LEU A 30 -9.66 -3.99 -13.49
N VAL A 31 -9.29 -4.16 -12.22
CA VAL A 31 -10.15 -4.78 -11.20
C VAL A 31 -11.19 -3.80 -10.66
N ILE A 32 -10.80 -2.57 -10.34
CA ILE A 32 -11.71 -1.62 -9.68
C ILE A 32 -12.93 -1.26 -10.54
N PRO A 33 -12.82 -1.04 -11.87
CA PRO A 33 -14.00 -0.82 -12.70
C PRO A 33 -14.98 -2.01 -12.70
N ILE A 34 -14.48 -3.24 -12.61
CA ILE A 34 -15.34 -4.43 -12.47
C ILE A 34 -16.08 -4.38 -11.14
N LEU A 35 -15.40 -4.00 -10.04
CA LEU A 35 -16.04 -3.84 -8.73
C LEU A 35 -17.07 -2.71 -8.74
N ILE A 36 -16.79 -1.58 -9.39
CA ILE A 36 -17.74 -0.48 -9.57
C ILE A 36 -19.00 -0.97 -10.29
N LEU A 37 -18.85 -1.76 -11.36
CA LEU A 37 -19.99 -2.33 -12.09
C LEU A 37 -20.81 -3.26 -11.19
N ILE A 38 -20.17 -4.15 -10.44
CA ILE A 38 -20.82 -5.08 -9.50
C ILE A 38 -21.61 -4.30 -8.44
N GLU A 39 -20.99 -3.29 -7.84
CA GLU A 39 -21.62 -2.48 -6.78
C GLU A 39 -22.79 -1.65 -7.31
N THR A 40 -22.71 -1.18 -8.57
CA THR A 40 -23.78 -0.40 -9.20
C THR A 40 -25.02 -1.25 -9.50
N ILE A 41 -24.85 -2.52 -9.87
CA ILE A 41 -25.96 -3.43 -10.19
C ILE A 41 -26.50 -4.19 -8.96
N ALA A 42 -25.78 -4.17 -7.84
CA ALA A 42 -26.18 -4.87 -6.63
C ALA A 42 -27.45 -4.22 -6.02
N PRO A 43 -28.58 -4.94 -5.91
CA PRO A 43 -29.87 -4.35 -5.52
C PRO A 43 -30.03 -4.07 -4.02
N ASN A 44 -29.09 -4.49 -3.17
CA ASN A 44 -29.29 -4.60 -1.72
C ASN A 44 -28.32 -3.76 -0.85
N SER A 45 -27.54 -2.84 -1.40
CA SER A 45 -26.71 -1.95 -0.58
C SER A 45 -27.48 -0.70 -0.14
N ASP A 46 -27.28 -0.30 1.12
CA ASP A 46 -27.72 0.99 1.64
C ASP A 46 -27.21 2.09 0.69
N PRO A 47 -28.09 2.97 0.15
CA PRO A 47 -27.70 3.99 -0.83
C PRO A 47 -26.50 4.83 -0.38
N ASN A 48 -26.42 5.19 0.91
CA ASN A 48 -25.33 6.02 1.43
C ASN A 48 -24.00 5.26 1.44
N ILE A 49 -24.03 4.00 1.88
CA ILE A 49 -22.83 3.13 1.91
C ILE A 49 -22.35 2.86 0.48
N ARG A 50 -23.28 2.65 -0.44
CA ARG A 50 -23.00 2.42 -1.86
C ARG A 50 -22.34 3.63 -2.49
N GLU A 51 -22.91 4.82 -2.33
CA GLU A 51 -22.35 6.07 -2.88
C GLU A 51 -20.94 6.34 -2.36
N PHE A 52 -20.72 6.16 -1.06
CA PHE A 52 -19.39 6.31 -0.46
C PHE A 52 -18.37 5.29 -1.02
N SER A 53 -18.78 4.03 -1.12
CA SER A 53 -17.93 2.96 -1.67
C SER A 53 -17.56 3.20 -3.13
N LEU A 54 -18.53 3.65 -3.94
CA LEU A 54 -18.31 4.05 -5.34
C LEU A 54 -17.34 5.23 -5.44
N LEU A 55 -17.50 6.26 -4.59
CA LEU A 55 -16.58 7.40 -4.54
C LEU A 55 -15.15 6.95 -4.23
N LEU A 56 -14.96 6.08 -3.25
CA LEU A 56 -13.64 5.56 -2.87
C LEU A 56 -13.01 4.76 -4.02
N MET A 57 -13.79 3.90 -4.68
CA MET A 57 -13.33 3.15 -5.84
C MET A 57 -12.93 4.06 -7.01
N ILE A 58 -13.72 5.08 -7.32
CA ILE A 58 -13.41 6.07 -8.35
C ILE A 58 -12.11 6.81 -7.99
N LEU A 59 -11.93 7.18 -6.72
CA LEU A 59 -10.73 7.86 -6.27
C LEU A 59 -9.47 7.00 -6.43
N VAL A 60 -9.55 5.69 -6.14
CA VAL A 60 -8.46 4.74 -6.38
C VAL A 60 -8.10 4.64 -7.87
N VAL A 61 -9.10 4.64 -8.76
CA VAL A 61 -8.88 4.66 -10.22
C VAL A 61 -8.17 5.94 -10.65
N ILE A 62 -8.65 7.11 -10.19
CA ILE A 62 -8.06 8.41 -10.50
C ILE A 62 -6.60 8.47 -10.04
N ILE A 63 -6.32 8.04 -8.80
CA ILE A 63 -4.96 8.01 -8.26
C ILE A 63 -4.06 7.09 -9.08
N SER A 64 -4.56 5.91 -9.46
CA SER A 64 -3.80 4.97 -10.29
C SER A 64 -3.46 5.58 -11.67
N LEU A 65 -4.39 6.33 -12.28
CA LEU A 65 -4.14 7.08 -13.51
C LEU A 65 -3.10 8.17 -13.32
N ILE A 66 -3.19 8.95 -12.24
CA ILE A 66 -2.22 9.99 -11.89
C ILE A 66 -0.82 9.38 -11.73
N HIS A 67 -0.70 8.25 -11.02
CA HIS A 67 0.60 7.58 -10.82
C HIS A 67 1.20 7.09 -12.13
N LEU A 68 0.40 6.50 -13.02
CA LEU A 68 0.86 6.10 -14.36
C LEU A 68 1.25 7.30 -15.22
N PHE A 69 0.51 8.40 -15.14
CA PHE A 69 0.83 9.64 -15.86
C PHE A 69 2.15 10.25 -15.37
N ILE A 70 2.37 10.34 -14.06
CA ILE A 70 3.64 10.80 -13.47
C ILE A 70 4.79 9.87 -13.89
N SER A 71 4.56 8.56 -13.93
CA SER A 71 5.55 7.60 -14.44
C SER A 71 5.82 7.80 -15.93
N TYR A 72 4.82 8.16 -16.73
CA TYR A 72 4.96 8.45 -18.17
C TYR A 72 5.84 9.67 -18.42
N LEU A 73 5.74 10.70 -17.58
CA LEU A 73 6.62 11.87 -17.60
C LEU A 73 8.08 11.57 -17.18
N GLY A 74 8.40 10.32 -16.82
CA GLY A 74 9.73 9.92 -16.36
C GLY A 74 10.00 10.21 -14.88
N LEU A 75 9.02 10.74 -14.14
CA LEU A 75 9.12 11.04 -12.70
C LEU A 75 8.84 9.79 -11.85
N THR A 76 9.54 8.70 -12.13
CA THR A 76 9.23 7.36 -11.57
C THR A 76 9.50 7.25 -10.07
N HIS A 77 10.44 8.02 -9.52
CA HIS A 77 10.67 8.11 -8.07
C HIS A 77 9.50 8.79 -7.36
N LEU A 78 9.00 9.90 -7.92
CA LEU A 78 7.86 10.62 -7.37
C LEU A 78 6.58 9.78 -7.45
N SER A 79 6.32 9.14 -8.59
CA SER A 79 5.17 8.23 -8.76
C SER A 79 5.17 7.12 -7.70
N ARG A 80 6.32 6.49 -7.43
CA ARG A 80 6.43 5.42 -6.41
C ARG A 80 6.31 5.94 -4.97
N LEU A 81 6.82 7.14 -4.69
CA LEU A 81 6.65 7.77 -3.38
C LEU A 81 5.16 8.10 -3.13
N LEU A 82 4.49 8.71 -4.11
CA LEU A 82 3.05 8.97 -4.04
C LEU A 82 2.26 7.68 -3.92
N PHE A 83 2.65 6.61 -4.62
CA PHE A 83 2.03 5.29 -4.46
C PHE A 83 2.09 4.76 -3.02
N VAL A 84 3.22 4.95 -2.31
CA VAL A 84 3.34 4.55 -0.90
C VAL A 84 2.42 5.37 0.03
N VAL A 85 2.19 6.64 -0.30
CA VAL A 85 1.46 7.59 0.56
C VAL A 85 -0.04 7.57 0.27
N ASP A 86 -0.43 7.71 -1.00
CA ASP A 86 -1.80 7.93 -1.43
C ASP A 86 -2.71 6.72 -1.17
N PHE A 87 -2.20 5.50 -1.37
CA PHE A 87 -3.00 4.28 -1.22
C PHE A 87 -3.52 4.09 0.22
N PRO A 88 -2.65 4.11 1.24
CA PRO A 88 -3.10 4.10 2.63
C PRO A 88 -3.98 5.31 2.99
N LEU A 89 -3.69 6.50 2.46
CA LEU A 89 -4.53 7.68 2.74
C LEU A 89 -5.96 7.52 2.22
N VAL A 90 -6.13 7.03 0.99
CA VAL A 90 -7.44 6.92 0.37
C VAL A 90 -8.24 5.75 0.92
N ILE A 91 -7.61 4.61 1.17
CA ILE A 91 -8.35 3.43 1.63
C ILE A 91 -8.62 3.47 3.13
N PHE A 92 -7.68 4.01 3.93
CA PHE A 92 -7.81 4.03 5.38
C PHE A 92 -8.22 5.40 5.92
N LEU A 93 -7.51 6.47 5.57
CA LEU A 93 -7.71 7.77 6.21
C LEU A 93 -8.99 8.48 5.71
N PHE A 94 -9.30 8.38 4.42
CA PHE A 94 -10.47 9.05 3.83
C PHE A 94 -11.81 8.57 4.42
N PRO A 95 -12.08 7.26 4.60
CA PRO A 95 -13.24 6.81 5.37
C PRO A 95 -13.28 7.34 6.80
N ALA A 96 -12.16 7.28 7.52
CA ALA A 96 -12.08 7.77 8.88
C ALA A 96 -12.39 9.27 8.99
N LEU A 97 -11.84 10.09 8.10
CA LEU A 97 -12.07 11.54 8.11
C LEU A 97 -13.47 11.93 7.63
N SER A 98 -14.10 11.12 6.78
CA SER A 98 -15.46 11.38 6.29
C SER A 98 -16.56 10.89 7.25
N GLY A 99 -16.20 10.26 8.36
CA GLY A 99 -17.15 9.71 9.33
C GLY A 99 -17.88 8.45 8.84
N ASN A 100 -17.46 7.89 7.71
CA ASN A 100 -18.04 6.66 7.14
C ASN A 100 -17.31 5.43 7.67
N VAL A 101 -17.24 5.31 9.00
CA VAL A 101 -16.60 4.19 9.70
C VAL A 101 -17.58 3.62 10.71
N GLY A 102 -17.87 2.33 10.59
CA GLY A 102 -18.69 1.58 11.52
C GLY A 102 -17.87 0.94 12.64
N GLU A 103 -18.56 0.41 13.64
CA GLU A 103 -17.92 -0.28 14.77
C GLU A 103 -17.08 -1.48 14.35
N GLN A 104 -17.51 -2.19 13.30
CA GLN A 104 -16.81 -3.33 12.72
C GLN A 104 -15.44 -2.94 12.13
N ASP A 105 -15.29 -1.70 11.67
CA ASP A 105 -14.08 -1.23 11.01
C ASP A 105 -12.94 -1.03 12.02
N LEU A 106 -13.25 -0.81 13.32
CA LEU A 106 -12.26 -0.81 14.41
C LEU A 106 -11.45 -2.10 14.45
N PHE A 107 -12.05 -3.22 14.04
CA PHE A 107 -11.37 -4.49 14.01
C PHE A 107 -10.51 -4.63 12.75
N TRP A 108 -11.04 -4.38 11.54
CA TRP A 108 -10.36 -4.74 10.29
C TRP A 108 -9.40 -3.67 9.75
N PHE A 109 -9.73 -2.38 9.88
CA PHE A 109 -8.99 -1.29 9.23
C PHE A 109 -7.53 -1.18 9.69
N PRO A 110 -7.20 -1.31 10.99
CA PRO A 110 -5.80 -1.28 11.41
C PRO A 110 -4.95 -2.41 10.80
N TYR A 111 -5.54 -3.58 10.55
CA TYR A 111 -4.85 -4.68 9.85
C TYR A 111 -4.67 -4.41 8.35
N LEU A 112 -5.55 -3.63 7.72
CA LEU A 112 -5.33 -3.16 6.34
C LEU A 112 -4.08 -2.27 6.26
N VAL A 113 -3.86 -1.38 7.24
CA VAL A 113 -2.63 -0.58 7.31
C VAL A 113 -1.40 -1.49 7.47
N ALA A 114 -1.49 -2.53 8.29
CA ALA A 114 -0.42 -3.52 8.42
C ALA A 114 -0.19 -4.27 7.09
N ALA A 115 -1.23 -4.65 6.35
CA ALA A 115 -1.08 -5.30 5.04
C ALA A 115 -0.45 -4.35 4.01
N PHE A 116 -0.87 -3.08 3.97
CA PHE A 116 -0.32 -2.08 3.07
C PHE A 116 1.14 -1.74 3.36
N SER A 117 1.67 -2.06 4.54
CA SER A 117 3.10 -1.85 4.82
C SER A 117 4.05 -2.66 3.92
N ILE A 118 3.51 -3.66 3.20
CA ILE A 118 4.22 -4.36 2.13
C ILE A 118 4.50 -3.43 0.93
N ILE A 119 3.69 -2.38 0.69
CA ILE A 119 3.82 -1.50 -0.48
C ILE A 119 5.21 -0.86 -0.58
N PRO A 120 5.75 -0.15 0.45
CA PRO A 120 7.13 0.35 0.42
C PRO A 120 8.14 -0.75 0.09
N GLN A 121 7.89 -1.99 0.52
CA GLN A 121 8.72 -3.12 0.15
C GLN A 121 8.57 -3.49 -1.33
N LEU A 122 7.39 -3.48 -1.93
CA LEU A 122 7.27 -3.87 -3.33
C LEU A 122 7.82 -2.81 -4.30
N VAL A 123 7.63 -1.52 -3.99
CA VAL A 123 7.89 -0.45 -4.95
C VAL A 123 9.23 0.26 -4.74
N LEU A 124 9.82 0.22 -3.55
CA LEU A 124 11.10 0.88 -3.26
C LEU A 124 12.26 -0.12 -3.13
N THR A 125 13.41 0.27 -3.68
CA THR A 125 14.63 -0.55 -3.62
C THR A 125 15.56 -0.06 -2.52
N ILE A 126 15.81 -0.88 -1.51
CA ILE A 126 16.68 -0.56 -0.36
C ILE A 126 18.09 -0.11 -0.80
N ARG A 127 18.62 -0.70 -1.89
CA ARG A 127 19.96 -0.42 -2.41
C ARG A 127 20.14 1.02 -2.91
N TYR A 128 19.15 1.53 -3.64
CA TYR A 128 19.25 2.83 -4.33
C TYR A 128 18.46 3.93 -3.63
N GLU A 129 17.42 3.57 -2.90
CA GLU A 129 16.43 4.49 -2.35
C GLU A 129 16.29 4.28 -0.84
N ARG A 130 17.41 4.03 -0.15
CA ARG A 130 17.41 3.68 1.29
C ARG A 130 16.62 4.67 2.13
N VAL A 131 16.79 5.98 1.87
CA VAL A 131 16.09 7.04 2.62
C VAL A 131 14.58 6.96 2.36
N LEU A 132 14.14 6.90 1.10
CA LEU A 132 12.72 6.80 0.75
C LEU A 132 12.09 5.52 1.32
N TYR A 133 12.83 4.41 1.27
CA TYR A 133 12.39 3.14 1.85
C TYR A 133 12.19 3.26 3.36
N LEU A 134 13.17 3.80 4.09
CA LEU A 134 13.07 3.97 5.54
C LEU A 134 11.94 4.94 5.92
N LEU A 135 11.80 6.05 5.19
CA LEU A 135 10.70 6.99 5.38
C LEU A 135 9.34 6.36 5.09
N GLY A 136 9.22 5.55 4.03
CA GLY A 136 7.99 4.83 3.71
C GLY A 136 7.63 3.78 4.78
N MET A 137 8.61 3.03 5.27
CA MET A 137 8.40 2.07 6.36
C MET A 137 8.02 2.77 7.67
N LEU A 138 8.69 3.88 8.00
CA LEU A 138 8.38 4.69 9.18
C LEU A 138 6.99 5.31 9.07
N TYR A 139 6.63 5.85 7.92
CA TYR A 139 5.29 6.36 7.63
C TYR A 139 4.23 5.30 7.89
N MET A 140 4.41 4.08 7.36
CA MET A 140 3.46 2.99 7.59
C MET A 140 3.38 2.55 9.06
N LEU A 141 4.50 2.58 9.79
CA LEU A 141 4.53 2.28 11.22
C LEU A 141 3.80 3.36 12.04
N VAL A 142 4.02 4.63 11.72
CA VAL A 142 3.32 5.78 12.35
C VAL A 142 1.82 5.69 12.07
N LEU A 143 1.44 5.45 10.81
CA LEU A 143 0.04 5.28 10.43
C LEU A 143 -0.60 4.09 11.16
N LEU A 144 0.11 2.96 11.28
CA LEU A 144 -0.35 1.80 12.04
C LEU A 144 -0.57 2.15 13.52
N TYR A 145 0.39 2.85 14.14
CA TYR A 145 0.31 3.23 15.56
C TYR A 145 -0.89 4.14 15.83
N PHE A 146 -1.11 5.15 14.98
CA PHE A 146 -2.22 6.08 15.12
C PHE A 146 -3.55 5.57 14.55
N SER A 147 -3.56 4.46 13.82
CA SER A 147 -4.77 3.96 13.15
C SER A 147 -5.95 3.75 14.11
N VAL A 148 -5.68 3.18 15.29
CA VAL A 148 -6.72 2.95 16.31
C VAL A 148 -7.26 4.27 16.85
N GLU A 149 -6.40 5.25 17.12
CA GLU A 149 -6.84 6.58 17.61
C GLU A 149 -7.69 7.31 16.59
N ILE A 150 -7.26 7.26 15.33
CA ILE A 150 -7.97 7.88 14.21
C ILE A 150 -9.39 7.29 14.13
N LEU A 151 -9.53 5.97 14.14
CA LEU A 151 -10.86 5.33 14.08
C LEU A 151 -11.71 5.60 15.33
N LEU A 152 -11.11 5.55 16.53
CA LEU A 152 -11.81 5.86 17.78
C LEU A 152 -12.33 7.30 17.83
N SER A 153 -11.64 8.24 17.17
CA SER A 153 -12.08 9.63 17.06
C SER A 153 -13.24 9.84 16.08
N SER A 154 -13.41 8.92 15.12
CA SER A 154 -14.43 9.00 14.06
C SER A 154 -15.75 8.31 14.41
N ILE A 155 -15.78 7.46 15.44
CA ILE A 155 -16.96 6.66 15.82
C ILE A 155 -17.61 7.24 17.08
N LEU A 156 -18.94 7.11 17.20
CA LEU A 156 -19.70 7.50 18.39
C LEU A 156 -19.16 6.80 19.66
N GLN A 157 -18.66 7.60 20.61
CA GLN A 157 -17.98 7.09 21.81
C GLN A 157 -18.87 6.28 22.77
N GLN A 158 -20.19 6.37 22.63
CA GLN A 158 -21.14 5.70 23.52
C GLN A 158 -21.32 4.21 23.20
N SER A 159 -20.79 3.72 22.08
CA SER A 159 -20.89 2.30 21.70
C SER A 159 -20.13 1.39 22.68
N PRO A 160 -20.72 0.24 23.10
CA PRO A 160 -20.02 -0.77 23.89
C PRO A 160 -18.75 -1.31 23.21
N VAL A 161 -18.73 -1.36 21.88
CA VAL A 161 -17.57 -1.80 21.10
C VAL A 161 -16.42 -0.80 21.25
N VAL A 162 -16.73 0.49 21.14
CA VAL A 162 -15.75 1.57 21.30
C VAL A 162 -15.17 1.58 22.72
N GLN A 163 -16.01 1.43 23.74
CA GLN A 163 -15.55 1.37 25.14
C GLN A 163 -14.64 0.16 25.39
N THR A 164 -14.97 -1.00 24.81
CA THR A 164 -14.15 -2.21 24.90
C THR A 164 -12.81 -2.02 24.19
N ALA A 165 -12.82 -1.43 22.99
CA ALA A 165 -11.62 -1.12 22.23
C ALA A 165 -10.70 -0.14 22.99
N GLN A 166 -11.26 0.88 23.63
CA GLN A 166 -10.51 1.81 24.48
C GLN A 166 -9.88 1.10 25.68
N LYS A 167 -10.65 0.26 26.39
CA LYS A 167 -10.17 -0.50 27.56
C LYS A 167 -9.00 -1.43 27.22
N TYR A 168 -9.05 -2.10 26.07
CA TYR A 168 -8.02 -3.07 25.65
C TYR A 168 -7.06 -2.54 24.58
N LYS A 169 -7.02 -1.23 24.35
CA LYS A 169 -6.23 -0.57 23.30
C LYS A 169 -4.77 -1.02 23.26
N PHE A 170 -4.13 -1.17 24.42
CA PHE A 170 -2.75 -1.64 24.52
C PHE A 170 -2.56 -3.03 23.87
N TYR A 171 -3.49 -3.95 24.11
CA TYR A 171 -3.45 -5.29 23.53
C TYR A 171 -3.68 -5.26 22.02
N TYR A 172 -4.59 -4.40 21.54
CA TYR A 172 -4.81 -4.19 20.11
C TYR A 172 -3.54 -3.68 19.41
N LEU A 173 -2.90 -2.64 19.95
CA LEU A 173 -1.66 -2.09 19.39
C LEU A 173 -0.53 -3.12 19.39
N ARG A 174 -0.40 -3.91 20.47
CA ARG A 174 0.59 -5.00 20.53
C ARG A 174 0.33 -6.09 19.49
N SER A 175 -0.94 -6.46 19.27
CA SER A 175 -1.34 -7.42 18.23
C SER A 175 -1.00 -6.89 16.84
N LEU A 176 -1.37 -5.64 16.55
CA LEU A 176 -1.08 -4.97 15.28
C LEU A 176 0.42 -4.88 15.01
N LEU A 177 1.23 -4.53 16.01
CA LEU A 177 2.67 -4.51 15.89
C LEU A 177 3.23 -5.91 15.62
N SER A 178 2.70 -6.94 16.29
CA SER A 178 3.08 -8.33 16.04
C SER A 178 2.78 -8.74 14.59
N VAL A 179 1.59 -8.43 14.07
CA VAL A 179 1.22 -8.69 12.68
C VAL A 179 2.13 -7.93 11.71
N TRP A 180 2.41 -6.66 11.99
CA TRP A 180 3.33 -5.87 11.18
C TRP A 180 4.73 -6.50 11.15
N VAL A 181 5.26 -6.97 12.28
CA VAL A 181 6.55 -7.67 12.33
C VAL A 181 6.53 -8.96 11.52
N ILE A 182 5.48 -9.78 11.70
CA ILE A 182 5.29 -11.06 10.98
C ILE A 182 5.22 -10.83 9.46
N ILE A 183 4.61 -9.74 9.01
CA ILE A 183 4.54 -9.40 7.58
C ILE A 183 5.90 -8.88 7.09
N ASN A 184 6.47 -7.90 7.79
CA ASN A 184 7.56 -7.11 7.24
C ASN A 184 8.94 -7.75 7.40
N VAL A 185 9.20 -8.49 8.49
CA VAL A 185 10.52 -9.09 8.74
C VAL A 185 10.83 -10.20 7.73
N PRO A 186 9.94 -11.18 7.46
CA PRO A 186 10.21 -12.20 6.45
C PRO A 186 10.38 -11.60 5.05
N PHE A 187 9.56 -10.61 4.66
CA PHE A 187 9.71 -9.93 3.38
C PHE A 187 11.06 -9.21 3.27
N THR A 188 11.48 -8.52 4.32
CA THR A 188 12.79 -7.85 4.37
C THR A 188 13.94 -8.86 4.23
N TYR A 189 13.84 -9.98 4.94
CA TYR A 189 14.82 -11.07 4.86
C TYR A 189 14.89 -11.69 3.47
N LEU A 190 13.74 -11.99 2.84
CA LEU A 190 13.67 -12.55 1.49
C LEU A 190 14.26 -11.59 0.45
N LYS A 191 14.00 -10.29 0.57
CA LYS A 191 14.63 -9.27 -0.29
C LYS A 191 16.14 -9.24 -0.14
N TRP A 192 16.63 -9.27 1.09
CA TRP A 192 18.06 -9.31 1.34
C TRP A 192 18.72 -10.55 0.71
N LEU A 193 18.09 -11.72 0.84
CA LEU A 193 18.55 -12.96 0.23
C LEU A 193 18.55 -12.88 -1.30
N LEU A 194 17.50 -12.32 -1.89
CA LEU A 194 17.38 -12.12 -3.32
C LEU A 194 18.49 -11.21 -3.86
N MET A 195 18.73 -10.08 -3.20
CA MET A 195 19.80 -9.14 -3.57
C MET A 195 21.18 -9.79 -3.49
N LYS A 196 21.42 -10.64 -2.47
CA LYS A 196 22.68 -11.39 -2.35
C LYS A 196 22.87 -12.33 -3.55
N ARG A 197 21.84 -13.08 -3.92
CA ARG A 197 21.89 -14.01 -5.07
C ARG A 197 22.02 -13.30 -6.41
N GLU A 198 21.33 -12.18 -6.61
CA GLU A 198 21.47 -11.37 -7.83
C GLU A 198 22.90 -10.86 -8.00
N LYS A 199 23.56 -10.46 -6.90
CA LYS A 199 24.97 -10.06 -6.92
C LYS A 199 25.90 -11.22 -7.29
N GLU A 200 25.70 -12.39 -6.69
CA GLU A 200 26.50 -13.60 -6.99
C GLU A 200 26.36 -14.03 -8.45
N LEU A 201 25.14 -14.02 -8.99
CA LEU A 201 24.86 -14.34 -10.39
C LEU A 201 25.48 -13.31 -11.35
N GLY A 202 25.48 -12.04 -11.00
CA GLY A 202 26.15 -10.99 -11.78
C GLY A 202 27.65 -11.26 -11.91
N GLN A 203 28.32 -11.58 -10.79
CA GLN A 203 29.75 -11.89 -10.78
C GLN A 203 30.10 -13.13 -11.62
N LEU A 204 29.29 -14.18 -11.52
CA LEU A 204 29.45 -15.39 -12.34
C LEU A 204 29.30 -15.10 -13.84
N ARG A 205 28.32 -14.26 -14.21
CA ARG A 205 28.10 -13.88 -15.61
C ARG A 205 29.30 -13.10 -16.18
N ASP A 206 29.89 -12.22 -15.38
CA ASP A 206 31.07 -11.46 -15.79
C ASP A 206 32.30 -12.38 -15.94
N GLN A 207 32.47 -13.37 -15.06
CA GLN A 207 33.53 -14.38 -15.19
C GLN A 207 33.38 -15.21 -16.46
N VAL A 208 32.16 -15.68 -16.78
CA VAL A 208 31.89 -16.46 -18.00
C VAL A 208 32.12 -15.65 -19.26
N LYS A 209 31.90 -14.33 -19.23
CA LYS A 209 32.12 -13.46 -20.40
C LYS A 209 33.60 -13.17 -20.65
N ASN A 210 34.44 -13.27 -19.63
CA ASN A 210 35.87 -12.96 -19.69
C ASN A 210 36.76 -14.19 -19.97
N ASN A 211 36.17 -15.39 -19.97
CA ASN A 211 36.81 -16.65 -20.35
C ASN A 211 36.36 -17.05 -21.76
#